data_AF-M1WC65-F1
#
_entry.id   AF-M1WC65-F1
#
_cell.length_a   1.000
_cell.length_b   1.000
_cell.length_c   1.000
_cell.angle_alpha   90.00
_cell.angle_beta   90.00
_cell.angle_gamma   90.00
#
_symmetry.space_group_name_H-M   'P 1'
#
loop_
_entity.id
_entity.type
_entity.pdbx_description
1 polymer ?
#
loop_
_entity_poly.entity_id
_entity_poly.type
_entity_poly.pdbx_seq_one_letter_code
_entity_poly.pdbx_strand_id
1 'polypeptide(L)'
;MATAVQTSYCCPTCGSVNIPPTNTTATITTSDPPIAQEDAPSADLLLRQAQSRIAQLEAQVTELNAKAASTVSRWADYEAELQKLRSTAPQPQPPQQQQQQQRPSTPRHQTDPPTTTQQFSPPSILQQGTSRISSLLYPRKSTLNLRRVDMPPAPPPTSPGGASTEDLMEALSREQTLRREAEGRLSATSKEVEELSVSLFEQANEMVADERRARARLEERVGELERRDKEKKKRLERLEGAMGRIEKARHLLEA
;
A
#
# COMPACT_ATOMS: atom_id res chain seq x y z
N MET A 1 37.40 -33.49 12.00
CA MET A 1 36.75 -32.25 12.46
C MET A 1 37.10 -31.13 11.48
N ALA A 2 36.15 -30.71 10.65
CA ALA A 2 36.08 -29.39 10.03
C ALA A 2 34.65 -29.27 9.47
N THR A 3 33.83 -28.53 10.20
CA THR A 3 32.41 -28.26 9.92
C THR A 3 32.28 -27.29 8.75
N ALA A 4 31.62 -27.69 7.67
CA ALA A 4 31.20 -26.77 6.62
C ALA A 4 29.91 -26.06 7.06
N VAL A 5 30.01 -24.74 7.27
CA VAL A 5 28.88 -23.85 7.53
C VAL A 5 28.11 -23.67 6.22
N GLN A 6 26.87 -24.14 6.18
CA GLN A 6 26.00 -24.01 5.02
C GLN A 6 25.18 -22.72 5.16
N THR A 7 25.69 -21.62 4.58
CA THR A 7 24.93 -20.37 4.48
C THR A 7 23.89 -20.49 3.36
N SER A 8 22.63 -20.63 3.74
CA SER A 8 21.47 -20.58 2.86
C SER A 8 21.16 -19.12 2.50
N TYR A 9 21.36 -18.74 1.24
CA TYR A 9 20.89 -17.45 0.72
C TYR A 9 19.52 -17.65 0.06
N CYS A 10 18.47 -17.01 0.60
CA CYS A 10 17.12 -17.04 0.04
C CYS A 10 16.80 -15.68 -0.61
N CYS A 11 16.40 -15.69 -1.88
CA CYS A 11 15.97 -14.51 -2.62
C CYS A 11 14.44 -14.37 -2.53
N PRO A 12 13.84 -13.18 -2.26
CA PRO A 12 12.44 -13.08 -1.82
C PRO A 12 11.38 -13.10 -2.92
N THR A 13 11.64 -13.58 -4.15
CA THR A 13 10.68 -13.42 -5.27
C THR A 13 10.41 -14.68 -6.09
N CYS A 14 10.99 -15.82 -5.75
CA CYS A 14 10.69 -17.09 -6.43
C CYS A 14 10.51 -18.23 -5.42
N GLY A 15 9.33 -18.85 -5.46
CA GLY A 15 8.97 -20.00 -4.63
C GLY A 15 9.93 -21.18 -4.79
N SER A 16 10.07 -21.94 -3.72
CA SER A 16 10.99 -23.07 -3.51
C SER A 16 11.13 -24.02 -4.70
N VAL A 17 12.30 -24.01 -5.35
CA VAL A 17 12.77 -25.13 -6.18
C VAL A 17 13.52 -26.10 -5.27
N ASN A 18 12.96 -27.30 -5.12
CA ASN A 18 13.58 -28.43 -4.43
C ASN A 18 14.67 -29.03 -5.33
N ILE A 19 15.94 -28.97 -4.93
CA ILE A 19 17.04 -29.67 -5.59
C ILE A 19 17.47 -30.81 -4.66
N PRO A 20 17.41 -32.08 -5.09
CA PRO A 20 17.87 -33.20 -4.27
C PRO A 20 19.42 -33.27 -4.25
N PRO A 21 20.04 -33.69 -3.13
CA PRO A 21 21.48 -33.93 -3.09
C PRO A 21 21.79 -35.35 -3.58
N THR A 22 22.50 -35.51 -4.70
CA THR A 22 23.10 -36.80 -5.06
C THR A 22 24.57 -36.83 -4.66
N ASN A 23 24.82 -37.28 -3.43
CA ASN A 23 26.08 -37.90 -3.05
C ASN A 23 26.02 -39.38 -3.42
N THR A 24 26.80 -39.84 -4.41
CA THR A 24 27.18 -41.26 -4.50
C THR A 24 28.57 -41.41 -5.13
N THR A 25 29.46 -41.97 -4.32
CA THR A 25 30.83 -42.42 -4.63
C THR A 25 30.81 -43.83 -5.23
N ALA A 26 31.83 -44.14 -6.08
CA ALA A 26 32.26 -45.46 -6.58
C ALA A 26 31.41 -46.07 -7.72
N THR A 27 31.91 -46.80 -8.72
CA THR A 27 33.15 -47.59 -8.86
C THR A 27 33.39 -47.89 -10.36
N ILE A 28 34.65 -48.00 -10.77
CA ILE A 28 35.09 -48.50 -12.08
C ILE A 28 35.07 -50.03 -12.05
N THR A 29 34.27 -50.70 -12.88
CA THR A 29 34.57 -52.08 -13.35
C THR A 29 33.92 -52.39 -14.70
N THR A 30 34.79 -52.84 -15.61
CA THR A 30 34.66 -53.47 -16.93
C THR A 30 33.56 -54.55 -17.09
N SER A 31 32.75 -54.48 -18.16
CA SER A 31 32.43 -55.58 -19.12
C SER A 31 31.22 -55.25 -20.03
N ASP A 32 31.37 -55.52 -21.34
CA ASP A 32 30.50 -55.26 -22.51
C ASP A 32 29.11 -55.99 -22.55
N PRO A 33 28.20 -55.68 -23.54
CA PRO A 33 26.73 -55.63 -23.40
C PRO A 33 26.00 -56.77 -24.18
N PRO A 34 24.65 -56.79 -24.39
CA PRO A 34 23.87 -55.83 -25.21
C PRO A 34 22.44 -55.51 -24.70
N ILE A 35 21.74 -54.64 -25.45
CA ILE A 35 20.27 -54.38 -25.48
C ILE A 35 19.77 -53.19 -24.65
N ALA A 36 19.72 -52.02 -25.29
CA ALA A 36 18.50 -51.23 -25.56
C ALA A 36 18.91 -49.84 -26.07
N GLN A 37 18.81 -49.63 -27.39
CA GLN A 37 18.83 -48.30 -27.99
C GLN A 37 17.55 -47.55 -27.59
N GLU A 38 17.69 -46.63 -26.65
CA GLU A 38 16.80 -45.47 -26.53
C GLU A 38 17.62 -44.30 -27.06
N ASP A 39 17.20 -43.74 -28.19
CA ASP A 39 17.82 -42.57 -28.83
C ASP A 39 17.80 -41.37 -27.88
N ALA A 40 18.89 -41.17 -27.15
CA ALA A 40 19.15 -39.90 -26.46
C ALA A 40 19.27 -38.82 -27.54
N PRO A 41 18.46 -37.74 -27.53
CA PRO A 41 18.66 -36.63 -28.45
C PRO A 41 20.05 -36.07 -28.19
N SER A 42 20.94 -36.25 -29.17
CA SER A 42 22.37 -35.91 -29.14
C SER A 42 22.63 -34.66 -28.29
N ALA A 43 23.50 -34.75 -27.29
CA ALA A 43 23.81 -33.65 -26.36
C ALA A 43 24.10 -32.30 -27.05
N ASP A 44 24.64 -32.36 -28.27
CA ASP A 44 24.88 -31.20 -29.13
C ASP A 44 23.59 -30.46 -29.54
N LEU A 45 22.50 -31.17 -29.81
CA LEU A 45 21.20 -30.57 -30.12
C LEU A 45 20.66 -29.78 -28.93
N LEU A 46 20.78 -30.36 -27.72
CA LEU A 46 20.38 -29.70 -26.48
C LEU A 46 21.24 -28.46 -26.19
N LEU A 47 22.56 -28.53 -26.45
CA LEU A 47 23.45 -27.39 -26.30
C LEU A 47 23.08 -26.25 -27.25
N ARG A 48 22.77 -26.56 -28.52
CA ARG A 48 22.31 -25.56 -29.50
C ARG A 48 20.96 -24.97 -29.11
N GLN A 49 20.05 -25.77 -28.58
CA GLN A 49 18.77 -25.30 -28.05
C GLN A 49 18.96 -24.38 -26.84
N ALA A 50 19.86 -24.73 -25.93
CA ALA A 50 20.20 -23.90 -24.78
C ALA A 50 20.82 -22.57 -25.20
N GLN A 51 21.76 -22.57 -26.15
CA GLN A 51 22.37 -21.35 -26.71
C GLN A 51 21.34 -20.43 -27.37
N SER A 52 20.42 -20.99 -28.17
CA SER A 52 19.31 -20.24 -28.77
C SER A 52 18.41 -19.61 -27.69
N ARG A 53 18.11 -20.38 -26.64
CA ARG A 53 17.29 -19.88 -25.53
C ARG A 53 17.98 -18.78 -24.74
N ILE A 54 19.29 -18.88 -24.51
CA ILE A 54 20.08 -17.83 -23.85
C ILE A 54 20.05 -16.55 -24.68
N ALA A 55 20.33 -16.63 -25.98
CA ALA A 55 20.29 -15.46 -26.86
C ALA A 55 18.91 -14.79 -26.88
N GLN A 56 17.83 -15.58 -26.88
CA GLN A 56 16.47 -15.06 -26.80
C GLN A 56 16.20 -14.33 -25.47
N LEU A 57 16.64 -14.93 -24.36
CA LEU A 57 16.46 -14.33 -23.03
C LEU A 57 17.28 -13.05 -22.87
N GLU A 58 18.51 -13.03 -23.38
CA GLU A 58 19.36 -11.83 -23.41
C GLU A 58 18.68 -10.71 -24.21
N ALA A 59 18.14 -11.01 -25.40
CA ALA A 59 17.40 -10.04 -26.19
C ALA A 59 16.18 -9.48 -25.42
N GLN A 60 15.41 -10.34 -24.75
CA GLN A 60 14.28 -9.92 -23.93
C GLN A 60 14.71 -9.03 -22.75
N VAL A 61 15.81 -9.35 -22.09
CA VAL A 61 16.36 -8.51 -21.01
C VAL A 61 16.79 -7.15 -21.56
N THR A 62 17.43 -7.09 -22.73
CA THR A 62 17.80 -5.80 -23.33
C THR A 62 16.58 -4.95 -23.70
N GLU A 63 15.51 -5.56 -24.23
CA GLU A 63 14.26 -4.87 -24.55
C GLU A 63 13.57 -4.34 -23.29
N LEU A 64 13.46 -5.17 -22.25
CA LEU A 64 12.87 -4.77 -20.99
C LEU A 64 13.68 -3.66 -20.31
N ASN A 65 15.00 -3.71 -20.38
CA ASN A 65 15.87 -2.65 -19.87
C ASN A 65 15.71 -1.35 -20.68
N ALA A 66 15.62 -1.41 -22.01
CA ALA A 66 15.34 -0.25 -22.84
C ALA A 66 13.97 0.37 -22.52
N LYS A 67 12.95 -0.47 -22.27
CA LYS A 67 11.63 -0.03 -21.85
C LYS A 67 11.67 0.61 -20.46
N ALA A 68 12.35 0.00 -19.49
CA ALA A 68 12.54 0.56 -18.17
C ALA A 68 13.24 1.94 -18.25
N ALA A 69 14.32 2.05 -19.02
CA ALA A 69 15.02 3.32 -19.23
C ALA A 69 14.12 4.40 -19.82
N SER A 70 13.31 4.09 -20.85
CA SER A 70 12.38 5.07 -21.43
C SER A 70 11.29 5.50 -20.44
N THR A 71 10.80 4.59 -19.60
CA THR A 71 9.86 4.96 -18.54
C THR A 71 10.52 5.85 -17.50
N VAL A 72 11.75 5.56 -17.05
CA VAL A 72 12.47 6.39 -16.08
C VAL A 72 12.70 7.80 -16.63
N SER A 73 13.10 7.94 -17.90
CA SER A 73 13.23 9.25 -18.55
C SER A 73 11.90 10.03 -18.52
N ARG A 74 10.79 9.36 -18.85
CA ARG A 74 9.46 10.00 -18.81
C ARG A 74 9.04 10.39 -17.38
N TRP A 75 9.42 9.62 -16.37
CA TRP A 75 9.15 9.95 -14.97
C TRP A 75 9.96 11.17 -14.52
N ALA A 76 11.21 11.31 -14.99
CA ALA A 76 12.01 12.51 -14.73
C ALA A 76 11.38 13.76 -15.35
N ASP A 77 10.80 13.66 -16.55
CA ASP A 77 10.05 14.77 -17.17
C ASP A 77 8.84 15.18 -16.32
N TYR A 78 8.06 14.20 -15.82
CA TYR A 78 6.92 14.47 -14.93
C TYR A 78 7.35 15.07 -13.58
N GLU A 79 8.48 14.65 -13.02
CA GLU A 79 9.02 15.23 -11.80
C GLU A 79 9.41 16.70 -12.00
N ALA A 80 10.05 17.02 -13.13
CA ALA A 80 10.38 18.40 -13.49
C ALA A 80 9.12 19.27 -13.64
N GLU A 81 8.06 18.74 -14.26
CA GLU A 81 6.77 19.42 -14.38
C GLU A 81 6.13 19.65 -13.00
N LEU A 82 6.16 18.66 -12.11
CA LEU A 82 5.68 18.80 -10.73
C LEU A 82 6.45 19.87 -9.94
N GLN A 83 7.77 19.96 -10.11
CA GLN A 83 8.58 21.01 -9.47
C GLN A 83 8.23 22.40 -10.00
N LYS A 84 7.99 22.53 -11.32
CA LYS A 84 7.53 23.78 -11.93
C LYS A 84 6.16 24.20 -11.39
N LEU A 85 5.22 23.26 -11.27
CA LEU A 85 3.90 23.55 -10.70
C LEU A 85 3.98 23.93 -9.22
N ARG A 86 4.84 23.27 -8.44
CA ARG A 86 5.07 23.61 -7.02
C ARG A 86 5.71 24.99 -6.82
N SER A 87 6.63 25.39 -7.69
CA SER A 87 7.24 26.73 -7.64
C SER A 87 6.29 27.84 -8.13
N THR A 88 5.33 27.50 -9.00
CA THR A 88 4.29 28.44 -9.47
C THR A 88 3.12 28.54 -8.47
N ALA A 89 2.89 27.51 -7.64
CA ALA A 89 1.91 27.54 -6.57
C ALA A 89 2.45 28.34 -5.36
N PRO A 90 1.72 29.36 -4.85
CA PRO A 90 2.14 30.09 -3.67
C PRO A 90 2.15 29.17 -2.43
N GLN A 91 3.34 28.97 -1.86
CA GLN A 91 3.56 28.16 -0.66
C GLN A 91 3.01 28.89 0.58
N PRO A 92 2.10 28.32 1.39
CA PRO A 92 1.77 28.85 2.70
C PRO A 92 2.98 28.64 3.63
N GLN A 93 3.54 29.73 4.16
CA GLN A 93 4.57 29.65 5.20
C GLN A 93 4.02 28.97 6.47
N PRO A 94 4.78 28.08 7.13
CA PRO A 94 4.43 27.62 8.47
C PRO A 94 4.63 28.78 9.46
N PRO A 95 3.68 29.06 10.38
CA PRO A 95 3.90 30.06 11.40
C PRO A 95 4.98 29.58 12.39
N GLN A 96 6.05 30.36 12.49
CA GLN A 96 7.01 30.30 13.60
C GLN A 96 6.24 30.57 14.91
N GLN A 97 6.11 29.56 15.77
CA GLN A 97 5.66 29.79 17.14
C GLN A 97 6.86 30.19 18.01
N GLN A 98 6.85 31.47 18.38
CA GLN A 98 7.67 32.04 19.42
C GLN A 98 7.43 31.34 20.76
N GLN A 99 8.54 31.09 21.46
CA GLN A 99 8.56 30.79 22.88
C GLN A 99 7.81 31.88 23.66
N GLN A 100 6.81 31.49 24.44
CA GLN A 100 6.47 32.21 25.66
C GLN A 100 6.11 31.23 26.77
N GLN A 101 6.99 31.22 27.76
CA GLN A 101 6.81 30.67 29.08
C GLN A 101 5.55 31.28 29.71
N GLN A 102 4.68 30.42 30.27
CA GLN A 102 4.16 30.58 31.63
C GLN A 102 3.37 29.33 32.05
N ARG A 103 3.89 28.70 33.10
CA ARG A 103 3.33 27.56 33.83
C ARG A 103 2.62 28.10 35.06
N PRO A 104 1.41 27.63 35.39
CA PRO A 104 1.01 27.45 36.79
C PRO A 104 1.03 25.98 37.16
N SER A 105 1.62 25.73 38.32
CA SER A 105 1.79 24.46 39.04
C SER A 105 0.48 23.88 39.56
N THR A 106 0.33 22.56 39.43
CA THR A 106 -0.47 21.71 40.34
C THR A 106 0.35 20.48 40.76
N PRO A 107 0.16 19.96 41.99
CA PRO A 107 1.14 19.11 42.66
C PRO A 107 1.04 17.62 42.30
N ARG A 108 2.20 16.97 42.43
CA ARG A 108 2.46 15.52 42.42
C ARG A 108 1.48 14.71 43.28
N HIS A 109 1.12 13.53 42.79
CA HIS A 109 1.28 12.30 43.57
C HIS A 109 2.09 11.28 42.77
N GLN A 110 3.20 10.86 43.36
CA GLN A 110 4.03 9.73 42.93
C GLN A 110 3.42 8.43 43.44
N THR A 111 3.51 7.37 42.64
CA THR A 111 4.19 6.10 42.99
C THR A 111 4.37 5.26 41.72
N ASP A 112 5.62 4.99 41.34
CA ASP A 112 6.13 4.09 40.28
C ASP A 112 6.27 2.62 40.79
N PRO A 113 6.79 1.58 40.07
CA PRO A 113 6.83 1.18 38.62
C PRO A 113 6.61 -0.38 38.43
N PRO A 114 7.15 -1.11 37.41
CA PRO A 114 6.96 -1.06 35.95
C PRO A 114 6.48 -2.41 35.34
N THR A 115 5.91 -2.45 34.14
CA THR A 115 6.15 -3.51 33.13
C THR A 115 5.74 -3.03 31.73
N THR A 116 6.72 -3.13 30.83
CA THR A 116 6.71 -2.86 29.39
C THR A 116 5.65 -3.64 28.62
N THR A 117 4.73 -2.95 27.96
CA THR A 117 4.05 -3.45 26.74
C THR A 117 3.81 -2.29 25.79
N GLN A 118 4.57 -2.27 24.69
CA GLN A 118 4.45 -1.35 23.57
C GLN A 118 3.12 -1.61 22.84
N GLN A 119 2.15 -0.70 22.98
CA GLN A 119 0.96 -0.66 22.13
C GLN A 119 1.18 0.35 21.00
N PHE A 120 1.18 -0.14 19.77
CA PHE A 120 1.11 0.67 18.57
C PHE A 120 -0.29 1.26 18.43
N SER A 121 -0.41 2.58 18.52
CA SER A 121 -1.60 3.32 18.07
C SER A 121 -1.43 3.69 16.59
N PRO A 122 -2.44 3.48 15.72
CA PRO A 122 -2.37 3.95 14.33
C PRO A 122 -2.49 5.48 14.29
N PRO A 123 -1.84 6.18 13.33
CA PRO A 123 -2.03 7.60 13.18
C PRO A 123 -3.42 7.88 12.60
N SER A 124 -4.23 8.65 13.33
CA SER A 124 -5.45 9.28 12.81
C SER A 124 -5.10 10.33 11.76
N ILE A 125 -4.80 9.87 10.55
CA ILE A 125 -4.78 10.66 9.33
C ILE A 125 -6.16 10.45 8.71
N LEU A 126 -7.07 11.42 8.83
CA LEU A 126 -8.24 11.67 7.94
C LEU A 126 -9.31 12.59 8.57
N GLN A 127 -9.17 13.05 9.82
CA GLN A 127 -10.22 13.83 10.49
C GLN A 127 -10.00 15.35 10.49
N GLN A 128 -9.37 15.90 9.44
CA GLN A 128 -9.17 17.35 9.29
C GLN A 128 -9.39 17.80 7.83
N GLY A 129 -10.49 17.37 7.20
CA GLY A 129 -10.77 17.70 5.79
C GLY A 129 -12.01 18.56 5.53
N THR A 130 -13.03 18.51 6.38
CA THR A 130 -14.39 18.94 5.96
C THR A 130 -14.85 20.30 6.49
N SER A 131 -14.13 20.93 7.43
CA SER A 131 -14.55 22.21 8.03
C SER A 131 -14.14 23.46 7.24
N ARG A 132 -13.46 23.31 6.08
CA ARG A 132 -12.91 24.44 5.30
C ARG A 132 -13.71 24.75 4.03
N ILE A 133 -14.59 23.84 3.58
CA ILE A 133 -15.36 23.98 2.33
C ILE A 133 -16.60 24.86 2.52
N SER A 134 -17.12 24.98 3.75
CA SER A 134 -18.29 25.81 4.06
C SER A 134 -18.03 27.33 3.93
N SER A 135 -16.77 27.76 3.84
CA SER A 135 -16.38 29.17 3.75
C SER A 135 -16.35 29.71 2.31
N LEU A 136 -16.49 28.86 1.29
CA LEU A 136 -16.47 29.25 -0.12
C LEU A 136 -17.86 29.41 -0.74
N LEU A 137 -18.92 29.01 -0.04
CA LEU A 137 -20.29 29.00 -0.56
C LEU A 137 -21.13 30.23 -0.15
N TYR A 138 -20.56 31.16 0.62
CA TYR A 138 -21.20 32.43 0.96
C TYR A 138 -20.28 33.63 0.65
N PRO A 139 -20.49 34.32 -0.48
CA PRO A 139 -19.99 35.68 -0.66
C PRO A 139 -20.79 36.62 0.26
N ARG A 140 -20.46 36.67 1.56
CA ARG A 140 -20.96 37.75 2.43
C ARG A 140 -20.23 39.04 2.04
N LYS A 141 -20.89 39.84 1.19
CA LYS A 141 -20.63 41.28 1.06
C LYS A 141 -20.63 41.90 2.46
N SER A 142 -19.45 42.17 3.00
CA SER A 142 -19.25 42.98 4.20
C SER A 142 -18.12 43.95 3.94
N THR A 143 -18.44 45.02 3.20
CA THR A 143 -17.55 46.17 3.01
C THR A 143 -17.78 47.15 4.15
N LEU A 144 -16.99 47.02 5.21
CA LEU A 144 -16.75 48.07 6.19
C LEU A 144 -15.25 48.43 6.16
N ASN A 145 -14.97 49.49 5.40
CA ASN A 145 -13.88 50.48 5.53
C ASN A 145 -12.40 50.19 5.12
N LEU A 146 -11.96 51.05 4.20
CA LEU A 146 -10.64 51.68 4.02
C LEU A 146 -9.42 50.83 3.61
N ARG A 147 -9.23 50.65 2.29
CA ARG A 147 -8.00 51.12 1.60
C ARG A 147 -8.20 51.21 0.09
N ARG A 148 -8.32 52.45 -0.38
CA ARG A 148 -8.08 52.90 -1.75
C ARG A 148 -6.60 52.71 -2.08
N VAL A 149 -6.25 51.96 -3.12
CA VAL A 149 -5.20 52.22 -4.14
C VAL A 149 -5.38 51.22 -5.30
N ASP A 150 -5.53 51.77 -6.51
CA ASP A 150 -5.37 51.23 -7.87
C ASP A 150 -6.17 50.01 -8.36
N MET A 151 -7.28 50.31 -9.04
CA MET A 151 -8.01 49.44 -9.98
C MET A 151 -8.44 50.33 -11.18
N PRO A 152 -8.50 49.83 -12.43
CA PRO A 152 -8.84 50.64 -13.60
C PRO A 152 -10.26 51.22 -13.49
N PRO A 153 -10.59 52.31 -14.23
CA PRO A 153 -11.80 53.08 -13.98
C PRO A 153 -13.04 52.26 -14.32
N ALA A 154 -13.77 51.83 -13.29
CA ALA A 154 -15.15 51.44 -13.41
C ALA A 154 -16.00 52.68 -13.76
N PRO A 155 -17.04 52.56 -14.61
CA PRO A 155 -17.95 53.66 -14.91
C PRO A 155 -18.68 54.14 -13.65
N PRO A 156 -19.07 55.42 -13.59
CA PRO A 156 -19.61 56.06 -12.39
C PRO A 156 -20.94 55.42 -11.95
N PRO A 157 -21.30 55.53 -10.65
CA PRO A 157 -22.60 55.11 -10.16
C PRO A 157 -23.67 56.03 -10.76
N THR A 158 -24.42 55.51 -11.71
CA THR A 158 -25.66 56.17 -12.17
C THR A 158 -26.63 56.21 -10.99
N SER A 159 -27.04 57.43 -10.65
CA SER A 159 -28.19 57.72 -9.79
C SER A 159 -29.38 56.80 -10.11
N PRO A 160 -30.25 56.47 -9.13
CA PRO A 160 -31.48 55.72 -9.37
C PRO A 160 -32.51 56.64 -10.02
N GLY A 161 -32.27 57.03 -11.27
CA GLY A 161 -33.15 57.84 -12.08
C GLY A 161 -33.74 56.99 -13.19
N GLY A 162 -34.90 56.38 -12.91
CA GLY A 162 -35.78 55.81 -13.94
C GLY A 162 -35.36 54.46 -14.51
N ALA A 163 -35.04 53.46 -13.68
CA ALA A 163 -35.27 52.09 -14.13
C ALA A 163 -36.79 51.96 -14.34
N SER A 164 -37.22 51.74 -15.58
CA SER A 164 -38.63 51.50 -15.83
C SER A 164 -39.04 50.22 -15.09
N THR A 165 -40.33 50.10 -14.73
CA THR A 165 -40.84 48.86 -14.11
C THR A 165 -40.50 47.64 -14.95
N GLU A 166 -40.39 47.80 -16.27
CA GLU A 166 -39.98 46.78 -17.23
C GLU A 166 -38.52 46.33 -17.02
N ASP A 167 -37.59 47.28 -16.87
CA ASP A 167 -36.17 46.96 -16.64
C ASP A 167 -35.95 46.20 -15.32
N LEU A 168 -36.75 46.51 -14.30
CA LEU A 168 -36.74 45.79 -13.01
C LEU A 168 -37.29 44.36 -13.14
N MET A 169 -38.36 44.17 -13.90
CA MET A 169 -38.91 42.84 -14.18
C MET A 169 -37.93 41.99 -15.00
N GLU A 170 -37.26 42.59 -15.99
CA GLU A 170 -36.22 41.92 -16.79
C GLU A 170 -34.97 41.60 -15.95
N ALA A 171 -34.55 42.49 -15.04
CA ALA A 171 -33.45 42.22 -14.12
C ALA A 171 -33.77 41.07 -13.15
N LEU A 172 -35.00 41.04 -12.62
CA LEU A 172 -35.48 39.99 -11.72
C LEU A 172 -35.54 38.64 -12.44
N SER A 173 -36.09 38.59 -13.66
CA SER A 173 -36.18 37.35 -14.44
C SER A 173 -34.79 36.78 -14.78
N ARG A 174 -33.81 37.65 -15.11
CA ARG A 174 -32.41 37.25 -15.28
C ARG A 174 -31.81 36.70 -13.99
N GLU A 175 -32.03 37.36 -12.85
CA GLU A 175 -31.52 36.90 -11.55
C GLU A 175 -32.12 35.54 -11.13
N GLN A 176 -33.43 35.35 -11.31
CA GLN A 176 -34.09 34.07 -11.06
C GLN A 176 -33.58 32.96 -11.98
N THR A 177 -33.31 33.26 -13.25
CA THR A 177 -32.76 32.29 -14.20
C THR A 177 -31.36 31.85 -13.78
N LEU A 178 -30.50 32.81 -13.41
CA LEU A 178 -29.15 32.52 -12.90
C LEU A 178 -29.19 31.71 -11.60
N ARG A 179 -30.12 32.02 -10.68
CA ARG A 179 -30.32 31.21 -9.46
C ARG A 179 -30.74 29.79 -9.79
N ARG A 180 -31.73 29.61 -10.66
CA ARG A 180 -32.21 28.28 -11.06
C ARG A 180 -31.11 27.47 -11.72
N GLU A 181 -30.27 28.10 -12.55
CA GLU A 181 -29.12 27.44 -13.17
C GLU A 181 -28.07 27.04 -12.12
N ALA A 182 -27.74 27.93 -11.18
CA ALA A 182 -26.79 27.65 -10.11
C ALA A 182 -27.30 26.53 -9.18
N GLU A 183 -28.59 26.55 -8.81
CA GLU A 183 -29.25 25.51 -8.03
C GLU A 183 -29.27 24.17 -8.78
N GLY A 184 -29.50 24.19 -10.10
CA GLY A 184 -29.41 23.02 -10.96
C GLY A 184 -28.03 22.39 -10.98
N ARG A 185 -26.98 23.22 -11.12
CA ARG A 185 -25.57 22.76 -11.04
C ARG A 185 -25.24 22.20 -9.66
N LEU A 186 -25.68 22.87 -8.60
CA LEU A 186 -25.49 22.38 -7.22
C LEU A 186 -26.20 21.03 -7.02
N SER A 187 -27.43 20.87 -7.51
CA SER A 187 -28.15 19.60 -7.45
C SER A 187 -27.45 18.49 -8.25
N ALA A 188 -26.93 18.79 -9.45
CA ALA A 188 -26.18 17.84 -10.24
C ALA A 188 -24.91 17.36 -9.51
N THR A 189 -24.11 18.29 -8.99
CA THR A 189 -22.91 17.93 -8.21
C THR A 189 -23.25 17.16 -6.93
N SER A 190 -24.36 17.48 -6.27
CA SER A 190 -24.82 16.74 -5.08
C SER A 190 -25.16 15.29 -5.40
N LYS A 191 -25.75 15.02 -6.58
CA LYS A 191 -26.06 13.66 -7.03
C LYS A 191 -24.80 12.88 -7.38
N GLU A 192 -23.86 13.50 -8.10
CA GLU A 192 -22.57 12.87 -8.42
C GLU A 192 -21.81 12.47 -7.15
N VAL A 193 -21.81 13.34 -6.13
CA VAL A 193 -21.19 13.03 -4.84
C VAL A 193 -21.91 11.88 -4.14
N GLU A 194 -23.24 11.83 -4.19
CA GLU A 194 -24.02 10.72 -3.63
C GLU A 194 -23.69 9.40 -4.35
N GLU A 195 -23.69 9.38 -5.68
CA GLU A 195 -23.36 8.21 -6.50
C GLU A 195 -21.93 7.70 -6.22
N LEU A 196 -20.95 8.61 -6.17
CA LEU A 196 -19.58 8.26 -5.80
C LEU A 196 -19.49 7.72 -4.38
N SER A 197 -20.27 8.28 -3.45
CA SER A 197 -20.30 7.79 -2.07
C SER A 197 -20.87 6.37 -1.98
N VAL A 198 -21.96 6.08 -2.70
CA VAL A 198 -22.56 4.75 -2.77
C VAL A 198 -21.57 3.75 -3.36
N SER A 199 -20.94 4.07 -4.49
CA SER A 199 -19.94 3.22 -5.14
C SER A 199 -18.76 2.93 -4.21
N LEU A 200 -18.25 3.93 -3.50
CA LEU A 200 -17.14 3.77 -2.56
C LEU A 200 -17.53 2.87 -1.37
N PHE A 201 -18.74 3.03 -0.84
CA PHE A 201 -19.24 2.18 0.24
C PHE A 201 -19.47 0.73 -0.21
N GLU A 202 -19.99 0.52 -1.42
CA GLU A 202 -20.14 -0.81 -2.01
C GLU A 202 -18.78 -1.51 -2.18
N GLN A 203 -17.81 -0.81 -2.77
CA GLN A 203 -16.45 -1.33 -2.95
C GLN A 203 -15.78 -1.65 -1.60
N ALA A 204 -15.92 -0.76 -0.62
CA ALA A 204 -15.39 -0.98 0.71
C ALA A 204 -16.04 -2.20 1.39
N ASN A 205 -17.35 -2.36 1.23
CA ASN A 205 -18.08 -3.51 1.76
C ASN A 205 -17.64 -4.83 1.11
N GLU A 206 -17.44 -4.84 -0.20
CA GLU A 206 -16.94 -6.01 -0.94
C GLU A 206 -15.53 -6.41 -0.46
N MET A 207 -14.61 -5.46 -0.37
CA MET A 207 -13.25 -5.72 0.12
C MET A 207 -13.25 -6.30 1.54
N VAL A 208 -14.10 -5.76 2.42
CA VAL A 208 -14.24 -6.28 3.79
C VAL A 208 -14.87 -7.68 3.80
N ALA A 209 -15.83 -7.96 2.92
CA ALA A 209 -16.41 -9.28 2.80
C ALA A 209 -15.37 -10.31 2.35
N ASP A 210 -14.53 -9.97 1.38
CA ASP A 210 -13.45 -10.84 0.91
C ASP A 210 -12.38 -11.07 1.96
N GLU A 211 -11.99 -10.02 2.71
CA GLU A 211 -11.08 -10.16 3.86
C GLU A 211 -11.68 -11.11 4.92
N ARG A 212 -12.97 -10.96 5.25
CA ARG A 212 -13.65 -11.85 6.21
C ARG A 212 -13.66 -13.30 5.72
N ARG A 213 -13.93 -13.52 4.42
CA ARG A 213 -13.91 -14.86 3.82
C ARG A 213 -12.51 -15.46 3.84
N ALA A 214 -11.49 -14.68 3.45
CA ALA A 214 -10.10 -15.12 3.44
C ALA A 214 -9.60 -15.44 4.85
N ARG A 215 -9.91 -14.56 5.81
CA ARG A 215 -9.60 -14.75 7.22
C ARG A 215 -10.26 -16.01 7.79
N ALA A 216 -11.55 -16.25 7.52
CA ALA A 216 -12.23 -17.46 7.97
C ALA A 216 -11.57 -18.75 7.43
N ARG A 217 -11.17 -18.76 6.14
CA ARG A 217 -10.45 -19.90 5.54
C ARG A 217 -9.09 -20.13 6.18
N LEU A 218 -8.37 -19.07 6.53
CA LEU A 218 -7.08 -19.18 7.22
C LEU A 218 -7.27 -19.69 8.66
N GLU A 219 -8.26 -19.16 9.38
CA GLU A 219 -8.59 -19.59 10.73
C GLU A 219 -8.97 -21.09 10.78
N GLU A 220 -9.74 -21.57 9.80
CA GLU A 220 -10.04 -23.00 9.64
C GLU A 220 -8.76 -23.84 9.46
N ARG A 221 -7.90 -23.46 8.50
CA ARG A 221 -6.65 -24.18 8.21
C ARG A 221 -5.67 -24.16 9.39
N VAL A 222 -5.62 -23.05 10.12
CA VAL A 222 -4.83 -22.94 11.36
C VAL A 222 -5.39 -23.89 12.41
N GLY A 223 -6.70 -23.93 12.62
CA GLY A 223 -7.33 -24.86 13.55
C GLY A 223 -7.03 -26.33 13.24
N GLU A 224 -7.05 -26.73 11.96
CA GLU A 224 -6.67 -28.08 11.54
C GLU A 224 -5.19 -28.39 11.80
N LEU A 225 -4.30 -27.44 11.53
CA LEU A 225 -2.86 -27.57 11.81
C LEU A 225 -2.62 -27.75 13.31
N GLU A 226 -3.23 -26.90 14.14
CA GLU A 226 -3.12 -27.02 15.59
C GLU A 226 -3.63 -28.35 16.13
N ARG A 227 -4.75 -28.88 15.60
CA ARG A 227 -5.26 -30.20 15.97
C ARG A 227 -4.22 -31.29 15.66
N ARG A 228 -3.64 -31.26 14.45
CA ARG A 228 -2.61 -32.22 14.05
C ARG A 228 -1.36 -32.13 14.91
N ASP A 229 -0.93 -30.92 15.25
CA ASP A 229 0.26 -30.73 16.08
C ASP A 229 0.03 -31.19 17.52
N LYS A 230 -1.16 -30.97 18.08
CA LYS A 230 -1.55 -31.54 19.39
C LYS A 230 -1.49 -33.08 19.37
N GLU A 231 -2.00 -33.71 18.31
CA GLU A 231 -1.94 -35.18 18.17
C GLU A 231 -0.52 -35.71 18.02
N LYS A 232 0.32 -35.05 17.21
CA LYS A 232 1.74 -35.40 17.06
C LYS A 232 2.49 -35.23 18.37
N LYS A 233 2.30 -34.11 19.08
CA LYS A 233 2.90 -33.86 20.39
C LYS A 233 2.56 -34.98 21.38
N LYS A 234 1.30 -35.40 21.43
CA LYS A 234 0.87 -36.52 22.29
C LYS A 234 1.52 -37.85 21.93
N ARG A 235 1.76 -38.11 20.63
CA ARG A 235 2.48 -39.32 20.19
C ARG A 235 3.96 -39.24 20.59
N LEU A 236 4.57 -38.07 20.42
CA LEU A 236 5.96 -37.83 20.78
C LEU A 236 6.20 -38.04 22.27
N GLU A 237 5.34 -37.47 23.12
CA GLU A 237 5.40 -37.65 24.58
C GLU A 237 5.37 -39.13 25.01
N ARG A 238 4.55 -39.95 24.34
CA ARG A 238 4.52 -41.41 24.60
C ARG A 238 5.81 -42.10 24.21
N LEU A 239 6.40 -41.70 23.07
CA LEU A 239 7.67 -42.25 22.60
C LEU A 239 8.82 -41.83 23.51
N GLU A 240 8.87 -40.57 23.91
CA GLU A 240 9.85 -40.05 24.88
C GLU A 240 9.76 -40.79 26.21
N GLY A 241 8.53 -41.02 26.71
CA GLY A 241 8.32 -41.83 27.92
C GLY A 241 8.80 -43.27 27.77
N ALA A 242 8.64 -43.89 26.59
CA ALA A 242 9.15 -45.24 26.32
C ALA A 242 10.68 -45.26 26.20
N MET A 243 11.27 -44.31 25.47
CA MET A 243 12.73 -44.16 25.35
C MET A 243 13.38 -43.94 26.71
N GLY A 244 12.82 -43.07 27.55
CA GLY A 244 13.35 -42.84 28.90
C GLY A 244 13.29 -44.09 29.79
N ARG A 245 12.30 -44.97 29.61
CA ARG A 245 12.28 -46.28 30.30
C ARG A 245 13.37 -47.22 29.79
N ILE A 246 13.58 -47.27 28.47
CA ILE A 246 14.65 -48.09 27.85
C ILE A 246 16.02 -47.60 28.32
N GLU A 247 16.23 -46.29 28.36
CA GLU A 247 17.49 -45.70 28.80
C GLU A 247 17.79 -46.03 30.26
N LYS A 248 16.78 -45.98 31.15
CA LYS A 248 16.93 -46.43 32.54
C LYS A 248 17.30 -47.91 32.65
N ALA A 249 16.63 -48.77 31.87
CA ALA A 249 16.95 -50.20 31.87
C ALA A 249 18.37 -50.47 31.37
N ARG A 250 18.81 -49.75 30.33
CA ARG A 250 20.18 -49.83 29.81
C ARG A 250 21.22 -49.45 30.88
N HIS A 251 21.01 -48.36 31.60
CA HIS A 251 21.92 -47.95 32.68
C HIS A 251 22.04 -49.00 33.79
N LEU A 252 20.98 -49.75 34.09
CA LEU A 252 21.01 -50.83 35.09
C LEU A 252 21.72 -52.09 34.60
N LEU A 253 21.81 -52.32 33.28
CA LEU A 253 22.51 -53.46 32.68
C LEU A 253 24.00 -53.18 32.43
N GLU A 254 24.37 -51.90 32.30
CA GLU A 254 25.76 -51.46 32.13
C GLU A 254 26.48 -51.15 33.46
N ALA A 255 25.76 -51.20 34.59
CA ALA A 255 26.28 -51.05 35.96
C ALA A 255 26.54 -52.42 36.61
#